data_AF-A0A1C9HPM6-F1
#
_entry.id   AF-A0A1C9HPM6-F1
#
_cell.length_a   1.000
_cell.length_b   1.000
_cell.length_c   1.000
_cell.angle_alpha   90.00
_cell.angle_beta   90.00
_cell.angle_gamma   90.00
#
_symmetry.space_group_name_H-M   'P 1'
#
loop_
_entity.id
_entity.type
_entity.pdbx_description
1 polymer ?
#
loop_
_entity_poly.entity_id
_entity_poly.type
_entity_poly.pdbx_seq_one_letter_code
_entity_poly.pdbx_strand_id
1 'polypeptide(L)'
;MDRNGNGASGSLNGAAGIWLDGGSLHTVDDCEVFGSDAGSGMVFNGCSNFKVNRPYVHDILYVAASLPANDQCMAILFNGCTNFSIFEARINHVGGIVGGSFRRAQGRMLCFGFGCSQFRVYGGEIQDGDVGIDLSGSKGNSYYTVIGVTVRDVETWGIKQSNYNRFGRIVACDVYRAGAAGYVLSGPTVNVDPDTPMPGSAPRNITIVGCGAWDTGNDNTGRGTSQPAGFLIMPGGASSYQDYPRGVRFVSCTAVDAQAVKTQYNGFRNEISYGGVPLNEMVDCRSEGFAAGGQHSAGFHYPACRVYNSAAVAIPNNVSTAIGFDSEDYDGAAMHSTSVNNDAIFVPHPGWYHIDAEATVLANATGSRFLGVTQGGVVIPRLRDQQPGTSANDHTLKLSGDVYISDIVGGIRLTLLQNSGGSLNVLANASLSVRQVLFN
;
A
#
# COMPACT_ATOMS: atom_id res chain seq x y z
N MET A 1 25.10 -29.47 -6.56
CA MET A 1 24.27 -30.29 -7.47
C MET A 1 24.22 -29.58 -8.80
N ASP A 2 24.86 -30.14 -9.82
CA ASP A 2 24.73 -29.64 -11.19
C ASP A 2 23.45 -30.23 -11.81
N ARG A 3 22.56 -29.37 -12.28
CA ARG A 3 21.33 -29.77 -12.98
C ARG A 3 21.62 -30.27 -14.39
N ASN A 4 22.74 -29.87 -14.98
CA ASN A 4 23.12 -30.08 -16.37
C ASN A 4 22.02 -29.58 -17.33
N GLY A 5 22.25 -29.62 -18.64
CA GLY A 5 21.24 -29.31 -19.65
C GLY A 5 21.63 -28.21 -20.64
N ASN A 6 20.70 -27.89 -21.53
CA ASN A 6 20.90 -26.97 -22.65
C ASN A 6 19.90 -25.79 -22.66
N GLY A 7 19.20 -25.57 -21.55
CA GLY A 7 18.22 -24.50 -21.38
C GLY A 7 16.84 -24.78 -21.96
N ALA A 8 16.65 -25.90 -22.67
CA ALA A 8 15.47 -26.12 -23.51
C ALA A 8 14.58 -27.29 -23.07
N SER A 9 14.98 -28.08 -22.07
CA SER A 9 14.37 -29.40 -21.82
C SER A 9 13.60 -29.48 -20.50
N GLY A 10 13.92 -28.64 -19.52
CA GLY A 10 13.28 -28.64 -18.20
C GLY A 10 11.95 -27.89 -18.12
N SER A 11 11.28 -27.99 -16.98
CA SER A 11 10.07 -27.22 -16.67
C SER A 11 9.95 -26.94 -15.17
N LEU A 12 9.23 -25.89 -14.79
CA LEU A 12 9.03 -25.48 -13.39
C LEU A 12 8.45 -26.59 -12.50
N ASN A 13 7.64 -27.47 -13.07
CA ASN A 13 6.96 -28.55 -12.35
C ASN A 13 7.66 -29.92 -12.47
N GLY A 14 8.70 -30.04 -13.29
CA GLY A 14 9.28 -31.32 -13.65
C GLY A 14 10.81 -31.40 -13.52
N ALA A 15 11.48 -30.29 -13.23
CA ALA A 15 12.94 -30.26 -13.14
C ALA A 15 13.41 -29.43 -11.94
N ALA A 16 14.16 -30.07 -11.04
CA ALA A 16 14.97 -29.37 -10.06
C ALA A 16 16.27 -30.10 -9.70
N GLY A 17 17.26 -29.35 -9.20
CA GLY A 17 18.50 -29.94 -8.67
C GLY A 17 18.28 -30.61 -7.31
N ILE A 18 17.45 -30.00 -6.46
CA ILE A 18 16.95 -30.60 -5.22
C ILE A 18 15.43 -30.47 -5.20
N TRP A 19 14.73 -31.57 -4.93
CA TRP A 19 13.28 -31.60 -4.82
C TRP A 19 12.86 -32.32 -3.54
N LEU A 20 12.23 -31.62 -2.62
CA LEU A 20 11.61 -32.19 -1.42
C LEU A 20 10.09 -32.07 -1.54
N ASP A 21 9.42 -33.22 -1.50
CA ASP A 21 7.96 -33.30 -1.60
C ASP A 21 7.37 -33.87 -0.29
N GLY A 22 6.60 -33.02 0.40
CA GLY A 22 6.06 -33.29 1.72
C GLY A 22 7.11 -33.46 2.82
N GLY A 23 6.66 -34.03 3.94
CA GLY A 23 7.51 -34.33 5.09
C GLY A 23 7.76 -33.15 6.02
N SER A 24 8.53 -33.41 7.07
CA SER A 24 8.85 -32.42 8.09
C SER A 24 10.23 -32.63 8.70
N LEU A 25 10.74 -31.62 9.40
CA LEU A 25 12.04 -31.66 10.09
C LEU A 25 13.23 -31.82 9.13
N HIS A 26 13.06 -31.41 7.87
CA HIS A 26 14.16 -31.35 6.92
C HIS A 26 15.19 -30.29 7.33
N THR A 27 16.44 -30.58 7.02
CA THR A 27 17.54 -29.62 7.13
C THR A 27 18.36 -29.70 5.86
N VAL A 28 18.46 -28.58 5.14
CA VAL A 28 19.29 -28.43 3.94
C VAL A 28 20.36 -27.41 4.25
N ASP A 29 21.60 -27.87 4.42
CA ASP A 29 22.71 -27.05 4.89
C ASP A 29 23.80 -26.95 3.81
N ASP A 30 24.24 -25.72 3.53
CA ASP A 30 25.43 -25.43 2.72
C ASP A 30 25.39 -26.09 1.33
N CYS A 31 24.18 -26.22 0.78
CA CYS A 31 23.95 -26.85 -0.52
C CYS A 31 24.10 -25.82 -1.64
N GLU A 32 24.93 -26.17 -2.62
CA GLU A 32 25.07 -25.44 -3.88
C GLU A 32 24.28 -26.14 -5.00
N VAL A 33 23.51 -25.39 -5.78
CA VAL A 33 22.77 -25.89 -6.96
C VAL A 33 22.99 -24.95 -8.14
N PHE A 34 23.41 -25.50 -9.27
CA PHE A 34 23.66 -24.73 -10.48
C PHE A 34 23.31 -25.51 -11.74
N GLY A 35 23.32 -24.84 -12.91
CA GLY A 35 23.24 -25.49 -14.21
C GLY A 35 22.14 -24.96 -15.13
N SER A 36 22.42 -25.02 -16.43
CA SER A 36 21.67 -24.34 -17.49
C SER A 36 20.51 -25.16 -18.04
N ASP A 37 19.45 -25.35 -17.27
CA ASP A 37 18.16 -25.82 -17.80
C ASP A 37 16.96 -25.09 -17.19
N ALA A 38 15.89 -24.97 -18.00
CA ALA A 38 14.62 -24.44 -17.55
C ALA A 38 14.09 -25.23 -16.34
N GLY A 39 13.26 -24.61 -15.50
CA GLY A 39 12.83 -25.19 -14.23
C GLY A 39 13.52 -24.59 -13.01
N SER A 40 13.61 -25.36 -11.92
CA SER A 40 13.91 -24.82 -10.60
C SER A 40 15.29 -25.24 -10.08
N GLY A 41 15.99 -24.43 -9.30
CA GLY A 41 17.19 -24.88 -8.59
C GLY A 41 16.83 -25.84 -7.46
N MET A 42 16.12 -25.33 -6.46
CA MET A 42 15.59 -26.09 -5.33
C MET A 42 14.07 -25.96 -5.26
N VAL A 43 13.37 -27.04 -4.94
CA VAL A 43 11.92 -27.07 -4.75
C VAL A 43 11.59 -27.72 -3.41
N PHE A 44 10.73 -27.03 -2.65
CA PHE A 44 10.13 -27.50 -1.42
C PHE A 44 8.63 -27.45 -1.59
N ASN A 45 7.98 -28.60 -1.71
CA ASN A 45 6.55 -28.71 -1.97
C ASN A 45 5.84 -29.32 -0.77
N GLY A 46 4.87 -28.63 -0.17
CA GLY A 46 4.09 -29.13 0.96
C GLY A 46 4.92 -29.51 2.20
N CYS A 47 6.13 -28.98 2.34
CA CYS A 47 7.03 -29.27 3.47
C CYS A 47 6.62 -28.48 4.72
N SER A 48 6.91 -29.02 5.91
CA SER A 48 6.64 -28.34 7.18
C SER A 48 7.79 -28.43 8.18
N ASN A 49 7.89 -27.48 9.12
CA ASN A 49 8.84 -27.55 10.24
C ASN A 49 10.29 -27.81 9.78
N PHE A 50 10.83 -27.02 8.85
CA PHE A 50 12.15 -27.28 8.28
C PHE A 50 13.01 -26.02 8.18
N LYS A 51 14.29 -26.21 7.88
CA LYS A 51 15.25 -25.12 7.69
C LYS A 51 16.13 -25.33 6.47
N VAL A 52 16.49 -24.21 5.83
CA VAL A 52 17.42 -24.15 4.71
C VAL A 52 18.51 -23.14 5.08
N ASN A 53 19.72 -23.61 5.34
CA ASN A 53 20.82 -22.79 5.82
C ASN A 53 21.85 -22.57 4.70
N ARG A 54 22.10 -21.30 4.38
CA ARG A 54 23.10 -20.84 3.41
C ARG A 54 23.02 -21.57 2.05
N PRO A 55 21.82 -21.72 1.43
CA PRO A 55 21.77 -22.29 0.10
C PRO A 55 22.49 -21.35 -0.88
N TYR A 56 23.22 -21.92 -1.83
CA TYR A 56 23.77 -21.18 -2.95
C TYR A 56 23.14 -21.69 -4.25
N VAL A 57 22.35 -20.87 -4.93
CA VAL A 57 21.70 -21.26 -6.18
C VAL A 57 22.04 -20.28 -7.27
N HIS A 58 22.64 -20.75 -8.36
CA HIS A 58 23.09 -19.85 -9.43
C HIS A 58 23.06 -20.48 -10.81
N ASP A 59 23.17 -19.65 -11.84
CA ASP A 59 23.21 -20.07 -13.25
C ASP A 59 22.01 -20.97 -13.61
N ILE A 60 20.83 -20.60 -13.12
CA ILE A 60 19.57 -21.29 -13.42
C ILE A 60 18.96 -20.62 -14.66
N LEU A 61 19.20 -21.25 -15.83
CA LEU A 61 19.00 -20.61 -17.12
C LEU A 61 18.04 -21.37 -18.04
N TYR A 62 17.14 -20.66 -18.73
CA TYR A 62 16.43 -21.17 -19.90
C TYR A 62 17.05 -20.66 -21.22
N VAL A 63 16.76 -21.30 -22.35
CA VAL A 63 17.17 -20.86 -23.68
C VAL A 63 15.94 -20.66 -24.55
N ALA A 64 15.82 -19.50 -25.21
CA ALA A 64 14.72 -19.20 -26.12
C ALA A 64 15.15 -18.32 -27.29
N ALA A 65 14.47 -18.47 -28.44
CA ALA A 65 14.72 -17.61 -29.61
C ALA A 65 14.22 -16.18 -29.39
N SER A 66 13.15 -16.02 -28.61
CA SER A 66 12.52 -14.75 -28.26
C SER A 66 12.07 -14.76 -26.80
N LEU A 67 11.74 -13.59 -26.25
CA LEU A 67 11.37 -13.47 -24.85
C LEU A 67 10.05 -14.23 -24.58
N PRO A 68 10.04 -15.22 -23.66
CA PRO A 68 8.83 -15.95 -23.31
C PRO A 68 7.80 -15.06 -22.60
N ALA A 69 6.54 -15.45 -22.69
CA ALA A 69 5.43 -14.72 -22.07
C ALA A 69 5.35 -14.90 -20.54
N ASN A 70 5.86 -16.02 -20.02
CA ASN A 70 5.73 -16.40 -18.62
C ASN A 70 7.04 -16.95 -18.06
N ASP A 71 7.09 -17.11 -16.74
CA ASP A 71 8.24 -17.59 -15.98
C ASP A 71 8.73 -18.94 -16.52
N GLN A 72 10.04 -19.06 -16.70
CA GLN A 72 10.67 -20.26 -17.23
C GLN A 72 11.58 -20.94 -16.22
N CYS A 73 12.13 -20.18 -15.27
CA CYS A 73 13.03 -20.71 -14.28
C CYS A 73 12.90 -20.04 -12.91
N MET A 74 13.23 -20.79 -11.87
CA MET A 74 13.19 -20.35 -10.47
C MET A 74 14.46 -20.78 -9.74
N ALA A 75 15.09 -19.96 -8.93
CA ALA A 75 16.24 -20.43 -8.14
C ALA A 75 15.76 -21.34 -7.00
N ILE A 76 14.89 -20.83 -6.14
CA ILE A 76 14.30 -21.60 -5.04
C ILE A 76 12.79 -21.38 -5.02
N LEU A 77 12.02 -22.47 -5.07
CA LEU A 77 10.57 -22.45 -4.96
C LEU A 77 10.10 -23.13 -3.67
N PHE A 78 9.39 -22.38 -2.85
CA PHE A 78 8.57 -22.89 -1.76
C PHE A 78 7.12 -22.92 -2.20
N ASN A 79 6.48 -24.07 -2.12
CA ASN A 79 5.11 -24.27 -2.55
C ASN A 79 4.26 -24.85 -1.41
N GLY A 80 3.28 -24.09 -0.91
CA GLY A 80 2.37 -24.55 0.14
C GLY A 80 3.07 -25.01 1.43
N CYS A 81 4.24 -24.47 1.73
CA CYS A 81 5.05 -24.85 2.88
C CYS A 81 4.63 -24.11 4.16
N THR A 82 4.84 -24.71 5.34
CA THR A 82 4.49 -24.06 6.62
C THR A 82 5.56 -24.19 7.68
N ASN A 83 5.66 -23.18 8.56
CA ASN A 83 6.59 -23.15 9.68
C ASN A 83 8.04 -23.51 9.31
N PHE A 84 8.69 -22.65 8.51
CA PHE A 84 10.06 -22.91 8.06
C PHE A 84 10.91 -21.65 8.09
N SER A 85 12.22 -21.81 7.96
CA SER A 85 13.14 -20.68 7.93
C SER A 85 14.25 -20.88 6.90
N ILE A 86 14.63 -19.79 6.26
CA ILE A 86 15.74 -19.71 5.33
C ILE A 86 16.75 -18.73 5.89
N PHE A 87 18.01 -19.12 5.90
CA PHE A 87 19.10 -18.28 6.42
C PHE A 87 20.12 -18.05 5.31
N GLU A 88 20.47 -16.79 5.09
CA GLU A 88 21.62 -16.35 4.30
C GLU A 88 21.68 -16.96 2.90
N ALA A 89 20.53 -17.00 2.22
CA ALA A 89 20.47 -17.49 0.85
C ALA A 89 21.33 -16.61 -0.08
N ARG A 90 22.15 -17.25 -0.91
CA ARG A 90 22.87 -16.60 -2.00
C ARG A 90 22.25 -17.06 -3.30
N ILE A 91 21.76 -16.11 -4.10
CA ILE A 91 21.15 -16.40 -5.39
C ILE A 91 21.69 -15.43 -6.42
N ASN A 92 22.23 -15.92 -7.53
CA ASN A 92 22.64 -15.06 -8.62
C ASN A 92 22.47 -15.68 -10.01
N HIS A 93 22.27 -14.82 -11.02
CA HIS A 93 22.26 -15.21 -12.43
C HIS A 93 21.13 -16.19 -12.77
N VAL A 94 19.89 -15.72 -12.64
CA VAL A 94 18.68 -16.51 -12.89
C VAL A 94 17.85 -15.84 -13.98
N GLY A 95 17.63 -16.53 -15.09
CA GLY A 95 17.04 -15.89 -16.27
C GLY A 95 17.15 -16.79 -17.49
N GLY A 96 17.40 -16.21 -18.66
CA GLY A 96 17.59 -17.01 -19.87
C GLY A 96 18.46 -16.39 -20.94
N ILE A 97 19.01 -17.26 -21.79
CA ILE A 97 19.71 -16.89 -23.01
C ILE A 97 18.67 -16.70 -24.10
N VAL A 98 18.31 -15.44 -24.36
CA VAL A 98 17.31 -15.05 -25.35
C VAL A 98 18.02 -14.47 -26.56
N GLY A 99 17.88 -15.13 -27.72
CA GLY A 99 18.55 -14.69 -28.95
C GLY A 99 20.09 -14.67 -28.81
N GLY A 100 20.65 -15.54 -27.97
CA GLY A 100 22.09 -15.64 -27.72
C GLY A 100 22.65 -14.68 -26.67
N SER A 101 21.83 -13.86 -26.01
CA SER A 101 22.24 -12.96 -24.93
C SER A 101 21.50 -13.26 -23.64
N PHE A 102 22.17 -13.12 -22.50
CA PHE A 102 21.52 -13.25 -21.21
C PHE A 102 20.47 -12.15 -21.01
N ARG A 103 19.31 -12.57 -20.49
CA ARG A 103 18.21 -11.73 -20.06
C ARG A 103 17.77 -12.21 -18.68
N ARG A 104 17.58 -11.25 -17.79
CA ARG A 104 17.07 -11.48 -16.43
C ARG A 104 15.60 -11.92 -16.44
N ALA A 105 14.84 -11.43 -17.41
CA ALA A 105 13.43 -11.70 -17.60
C ALA A 105 13.04 -13.18 -17.42
N GLN A 106 11.86 -13.41 -16.86
CA GLN A 106 11.25 -14.73 -16.66
C GLN A 106 12.07 -15.70 -15.77
N GLY A 107 13.09 -15.18 -15.06
CA GLY A 107 13.83 -15.86 -14.02
C GLY A 107 13.49 -15.31 -12.64
N ARG A 108 12.84 -16.12 -11.79
CA ARG A 108 12.49 -15.71 -10.43
C ARG A 108 13.52 -16.26 -9.45
N MET A 109 13.99 -15.46 -8.50
CA MET A 109 15.07 -15.90 -7.63
C MET A 109 14.56 -16.69 -6.41
N LEU A 110 13.90 -16.02 -5.47
CA LEU A 110 13.35 -16.65 -4.27
C LEU A 110 11.82 -16.59 -4.26
N CYS A 111 11.15 -17.72 -4.49
CA CYS A 111 9.71 -17.80 -4.75
C CYS A 111 8.94 -18.48 -3.62
N PHE A 112 7.79 -17.91 -3.28
CA PHE A 112 6.86 -18.44 -2.28
C PHE A 112 5.45 -18.52 -2.87
N GLY A 113 5.10 -19.71 -3.35
CA GLY A 113 3.85 -20.05 -4.03
C GLY A 113 2.80 -20.73 -3.14
N PHE A 114 1.57 -20.70 -3.65
CA PHE A 114 0.39 -21.45 -3.19
C PHE A 114 0.16 -21.48 -1.67
N GLY A 115 0.37 -20.35 -1.00
CA GLY A 115 -0.08 -20.15 0.38
C GLY A 115 0.90 -20.63 1.43
N CYS A 116 2.19 -20.35 1.24
CA CYS A 116 3.17 -20.56 2.29
C CYS A 116 2.79 -19.76 3.55
N SER A 117 3.03 -20.33 4.73
CA SER A 117 2.65 -19.69 5.99
C SER A 117 3.67 -19.86 7.11
N GLN A 118 3.68 -18.92 8.07
CA GLN A 118 4.52 -18.98 9.27
C GLN A 118 6.02 -19.13 8.97
N PHE A 119 6.54 -18.46 7.95
CA PHE A 119 7.92 -18.61 7.52
C PHE A 119 8.76 -17.36 7.72
N ARG A 120 10.08 -17.56 7.75
CA ARG A 120 11.05 -16.47 7.93
C ARG A 120 12.21 -16.58 6.95
N VAL A 121 12.65 -15.44 6.45
CA VAL A 121 13.85 -15.30 5.62
C VAL A 121 14.80 -14.35 6.33
N TYR A 122 16.02 -14.79 6.59
CA TYR A 122 17.02 -14.06 7.35
C TYR A 122 18.27 -13.84 6.53
N GLY A 123 18.61 -12.59 6.25
CA GLY A 123 19.82 -12.23 5.52
C GLY A 123 19.89 -12.83 4.11
N GLY A 124 21.03 -12.66 3.48
CA GLY A 124 21.30 -13.19 2.15
C GLY A 124 21.41 -12.11 1.09
N GLU A 125 21.92 -12.52 -0.06
CA GLU A 125 22.18 -11.68 -1.22
C GLU A 125 21.58 -12.34 -2.46
N ILE A 126 20.68 -11.62 -3.11
CA ILE A 126 19.89 -12.09 -4.24
C ILE A 126 20.08 -11.10 -5.39
N GLN A 127 20.59 -11.54 -6.54
CA GLN A 127 20.91 -10.62 -7.62
C GLN A 127 20.80 -11.19 -9.02
N ASP A 128 20.67 -10.30 -10.00
CA ASP A 128 20.76 -10.63 -11.43
C ASP A 128 19.68 -11.63 -11.89
N GLY A 129 18.41 -11.19 -11.81
CA GLY A 129 17.23 -11.94 -12.25
C GLY A 129 16.01 -11.04 -12.46
N ASP A 130 14.85 -11.59 -12.82
CA ASP A 130 13.65 -10.79 -13.09
C ASP A 130 13.04 -10.23 -11.80
N VAL A 131 12.86 -11.12 -10.84
CA VAL A 131 12.28 -10.82 -9.52
C VAL A 131 13.14 -11.40 -8.42
N GLY A 132 13.54 -10.55 -7.47
CA GLY A 132 14.34 -10.91 -6.30
C GLY A 132 13.63 -11.87 -5.39
N ILE A 133 12.68 -11.36 -4.61
CA ILE A 133 11.82 -12.17 -3.76
C ILE A 133 10.41 -12.07 -4.30
N ASP A 134 9.86 -13.21 -4.71
CA ASP A 134 8.51 -13.33 -5.23
C ASP A 134 7.60 -14.01 -4.22
N LEU A 135 6.95 -13.20 -3.39
CA LEU A 135 5.84 -13.64 -2.55
C LEU A 135 4.58 -13.53 -3.41
N SER A 136 4.34 -14.49 -4.30
CA SER A 136 3.13 -14.53 -5.11
C SER A 136 2.54 -15.92 -5.20
N GLY A 137 1.22 -15.97 -5.33
CA GLY A 137 0.49 -17.23 -5.45
C GLY A 137 -0.98 -17.00 -5.25
N SER A 138 -1.78 -17.88 -5.83
CA SER A 138 -3.25 -17.91 -5.74
C SER A 138 -3.74 -17.82 -4.29
N LYS A 139 -3.28 -18.72 -3.41
CA LYS A 139 -3.72 -18.76 -2.00
C LYS A 139 -3.26 -17.61 -1.11
N GLY A 140 -2.23 -16.88 -1.55
CA GLY A 140 -1.57 -15.81 -0.80
C GLY A 140 -0.80 -16.31 0.42
N ASN A 141 0.39 -15.75 0.62
CA ASN A 141 1.22 -16.10 1.76
C ASN A 141 0.78 -15.37 3.03
N SER A 142 0.96 -15.99 4.19
CA SER A 142 0.54 -15.39 5.47
C SER A 142 1.50 -15.59 6.61
N TYR A 143 1.53 -14.64 7.55
CA TYR A 143 2.36 -14.72 8.76
C TYR A 143 3.85 -14.94 8.43
N TYR A 144 4.38 -14.13 7.51
CA TYR A 144 5.77 -14.24 7.08
C TYR A 144 6.60 -13.05 7.52
N THR A 145 7.91 -13.26 7.61
CA THR A 145 8.86 -12.17 7.88
C THR A 145 10.11 -12.30 7.03
N VAL A 146 10.50 -11.24 6.34
CA VAL A 146 11.77 -11.14 5.59
C VAL A 146 12.64 -10.10 6.27
N ILE A 147 13.87 -10.45 6.65
CA ILE A 147 14.75 -9.60 7.46
C ILE A 147 16.13 -9.52 6.84
N GLY A 148 16.67 -8.31 6.67
CA GLY A 148 18.10 -8.13 6.38
C GLY A 148 18.55 -8.62 5.01
N VAL A 149 17.63 -8.83 4.07
CA VAL A 149 17.98 -9.34 2.73
C VAL A 149 18.38 -8.18 1.83
N THR A 150 19.46 -8.36 1.07
CA THR A 150 19.84 -7.44 0.00
C THR A 150 19.46 -8.04 -1.36
N VAL A 151 18.70 -7.28 -2.15
CA VAL A 151 18.35 -7.61 -3.53
C VAL A 151 19.02 -6.62 -4.49
N ARG A 152 19.60 -7.08 -5.59
CA ARG A 152 20.29 -6.21 -6.57
C ARG A 152 19.94 -6.57 -8.01
N ASP A 153 19.99 -5.57 -8.89
CA ASP A 153 20.03 -5.78 -10.34
C ASP A 153 18.90 -6.67 -10.84
N VAL A 154 17.66 -6.28 -10.52
CA VAL A 154 16.47 -7.02 -10.91
C VAL A 154 15.75 -6.31 -12.05
N GLU A 155 15.28 -7.08 -13.02
CA GLU A 155 14.65 -6.49 -14.21
C GLU A 155 13.32 -5.81 -13.88
N THR A 156 12.49 -6.42 -13.04
CA THR A 156 11.16 -5.87 -12.76
C THR A 156 10.99 -5.53 -11.28
N TRP A 157 11.00 -6.53 -10.40
CA TRP A 157 10.55 -6.34 -9.01
C TRP A 157 11.62 -6.78 -8.00
N GLY A 158 11.97 -5.92 -7.05
CA GLY A 158 12.87 -6.29 -5.95
C GLY A 158 12.26 -7.31 -5.01
N ILE A 159 11.38 -6.82 -4.14
CA ILE A 159 10.57 -7.66 -3.25
C ILE A 159 9.09 -7.46 -3.60
N LYS A 160 8.51 -8.51 -4.16
CA LYS A 160 7.14 -8.54 -4.67
C LYS A 160 6.22 -9.26 -3.70
N GLN A 161 5.09 -8.62 -3.39
CA GLN A 161 4.03 -9.13 -2.54
C GLN A 161 2.69 -9.02 -3.29
N SER A 162 2.38 -10.02 -4.09
CA SER A 162 1.19 -9.99 -4.95
C SER A 162 0.07 -10.90 -4.48
N ASN A 163 -1.11 -10.66 -5.04
CA ASN A 163 -2.33 -11.46 -4.88
C ASN A 163 -2.93 -11.37 -3.48
N TYR A 164 -2.91 -12.45 -2.70
CA TYR A 164 -3.66 -12.57 -1.44
C TYR A 164 -2.76 -12.58 -0.20
N ASN A 165 -1.56 -12.00 -0.33
CA ASN A 165 -0.62 -11.90 0.79
C ASN A 165 -1.19 -11.07 1.93
N ARG A 166 -0.97 -11.53 3.16
CA ARG A 166 -1.52 -10.87 4.35
C ARG A 166 -0.70 -11.13 5.60
N PHE A 167 -0.77 -10.24 6.58
CA PHE A 167 -0.07 -10.39 7.87
C PHE A 167 1.44 -10.61 7.69
N GLY A 168 2.05 -9.86 6.77
CA GLY A 168 3.46 -9.99 6.38
C GLY A 168 4.31 -8.86 6.93
N ARG A 169 5.59 -9.13 7.17
CA ARG A 169 6.57 -8.11 7.58
C ARG A 169 7.84 -8.18 6.74
N ILE A 170 8.35 -7.04 6.31
CA ILE A 170 9.68 -6.92 5.69
C ILE A 170 10.46 -5.89 6.50
N VAL A 171 11.66 -6.24 6.95
CA VAL A 171 12.39 -5.46 7.95
C VAL A 171 13.85 -5.32 7.56
N ALA A 172 14.36 -4.08 7.51
CA ALA A 172 15.76 -3.80 7.25
C ALA A 172 16.33 -4.50 6.00
N CYS A 173 15.52 -4.63 4.95
CA CYS A 173 15.98 -5.12 3.65
C CYS A 173 16.37 -3.94 2.77
N ASP A 174 17.27 -4.19 1.82
CA ASP A 174 17.68 -3.21 0.82
C ASP A 174 17.49 -3.77 -0.59
N VAL A 175 16.96 -2.95 -1.48
CA VAL A 175 16.81 -3.28 -2.90
C VAL A 175 17.54 -2.24 -3.73
N TYR A 176 18.49 -2.67 -4.55
CA TYR A 176 19.26 -1.81 -5.45
C TYR A 176 18.91 -2.10 -6.91
N ARG A 177 18.71 -1.05 -7.70
CA ARG A 177 18.59 -1.11 -9.16
C ARG A 177 17.52 -2.09 -9.62
N ALA A 178 16.32 -1.97 -9.03
CA ALA A 178 15.14 -2.65 -9.55
C ALA A 178 14.56 -1.85 -10.73
N GLY A 179 14.23 -2.51 -11.84
CA GLY A 179 13.74 -1.80 -13.02
C GLY A 179 12.35 -1.16 -12.85
N ALA A 180 11.40 -1.83 -12.19
CA ALA A 180 10.04 -1.32 -12.04
C ALA A 180 9.75 -0.81 -10.62
N ALA A 181 9.95 -1.64 -9.60
CA ALA A 181 9.85 -1.18 -8.21
C ALA A 181 10.79 -1.92 -7.27
N GLY A 182 11.32 -1.20 -6.29
CA GLY A 182 12.08 -1.79 -5.19
C GLY A 182 11.22 -2.76 -4.39
N TYR A 183 10.06 -2.27 -3.96
CA TYR A 183 9.02 -3.05 -3.28
C TYR A 183 7.71 -2.86 -4.01
N VAL A 184 7.02 -3.97 -4.31
CA VAL A 184 5.68 -3.91 -4.91
C VAL A 184 4.70 -4.74 -4.12
N LEU A 185 3.54 -4.16 -3.85
CA LEU A 185 2.39 -4.84 -3.28
C LEU A 185 1.24 -4.73 -4.27
N SER A 186 0.68 -5.85 -4.68
CA SER A 186 -0.42 -5.85 -5.64
C SER A 186 -1.62 -6.66 -5.17
N GLY A 187 -2.81 -6.20 -5.52
CA GLY A 187 -4.05 -6.93 -5.30
C GLY A 187 -4.14 -8.24 -6.11
N PRO A 188 -5.26 -8.98 -6.00
CA PRO A 188 -5.52 -10.20 -6.75
C PRO A 188 -5.57 -9.96 -8.26
N THR A 189 -5.06 -10.91 -9.05
CA THR A 189 -5.21 -10.89 -10.51
C THR A 189 -6.51 -11.50 -11.01
N VAL A 190 -7.23 -12.27 -10.17
CA VAL A 190 -8.51 -12.91 -10.50
C VAL A 190 -9.54 -12.69 -9.37
N ASN A 191 -10.83 -12.54 -9.73
CA ASN A 191 -11.93 -12.22 -8.79
C ASN A 191 -12.30 -13.37 -7.86
N VAL A 192 -12.09 -14.62 -8.29
CA VAL A 192 -12.32 -15.80 -7.47
C VAL A 192 -11.16 -16.72 -7.73
N ASP A 193 -10.37 -16.97 -6.69
CA ASP A 193 -9.50 -18.12 -6.67
C ASP A 193 -10.30 -19.25 -5.99
N PRO A 194 -10.64 -20.35 -6.70
CA PRO A 194 -11.53 -21.39 -6.20
C PRO A 194 -11.06 -22.01 -4.87
N ASP A 195 -9.77 -21.89 -4.54
CA ASP A 195 -9.21 -22.43 -3.30
C ASP A 195 -9.01 -21.39 -2.18
N THR A 196 -9.46 -20.13 -2.37
CA THR A 196 -9.22 -19.04 -1.42
C THR A 196 -10.53 -18.42 -0.96
N PRO A 197 -10.98 -18.69 0.29
CA PRO A 197 -12.21 -18.11 0.80
C PRO A 197 -12.09 -16.59 0.94
N MET A 198 -12.86 -15.87 0.13
CA MET A 198 -13.07 -14.42 0.19
C MET A 198 -14.33 -14.11 1.02
N PRO A 199 -14.41 -12.96 1.73
CA PRO A 199 -13.45 -11.84 1.81
C PRO A 199 -12.35 -12.01 2.87
N GLY A 200 -12.34 -13.12 3.64
CA GLY A 200 -11.40 -13.37 4.74
C GLY A 200 -9.92 -13.36 4.32
N SER A 201 -9.63 -13.67 3.06
CA SER A 201 -8.27 -13.80 2.54
C SER A 201 -7.77 -12.58 1.75
N ALA A 202 -8.54 -11.48 1.69
CA ALA A 202 -8.13 -10.27 0.97
C ALA A 202 -6.76 -9.75 1.43
N PRO A 203 -5.92 -9.22 0.53
CA PRO A 203 -4.55 -8.87 0.86
C PRO A 203 -4.49 -7.63 1.75
N ARG A 204 -3.93 -7.80 2.95
CA ARG A 204 -3.94 -6.76 3.97
C ARG A 204 -2.90 -6.92 5.05
N ASN A 205 -2.69 -5.85 5.81
CA ASN A 205 -1.87 -5.84 7.03
C ASN A 205 -0.44 -6.31 6.74
N ILE A 206 0.21 -5.60 5.81
CA ILE A 206 1.61 -5.82 5.46
C ILE A 206 2.39 -4.61 5.94
N THR A 207 3.49 -4.83 6.66
CA THR A 207 4.32 -3.74 7.17
C THR A 207 5.74 -3.88 6.65
N ILE A 208 6.26 -2.82 6.05
CA ILE A 208 7.66 -2.71 5.63
C ILE A 208 8.33 -1.67 6.52
N VAL A 209 9.41 -2.06 7.21
CA VAL A 209 10.05 -1.25 8.26
C VAL A 209 11.52 -1.08 7.98
N GLY A 210 12.00 0.17 7.96
CA GLY A 210 13.44 0.47 7.89
C GLY A 210 14.11 -0.06 6.62
N CYS A 211 13.36 -0.19 5.52
CA CYS A 211 13.85 -0.76 4.27
C CYS A 211 14.30 0.33 3.29
N GLY A 212 15.26 0.01 2.44
CA GLY A 212 15.82 0.91 1.43
C GLY A 212 15.53 0.45 -0.01
N ALA A 213 15.06 1.37 -0.85
CA ALA A 213 15.01 1.21 -2.30
C ALA A 213 15.98 2.21 -2.94
N TRP A 214 16.91 1.72 -3.75
CA TRP A 214 18.02 2.50 -4.28
C TRP A 214 18.07 2.39 -5.80
N ASP A 215 18.11 3.51 -6.50
CA ASP A 215 18.25 3.60 -7.96
C ASP A 215 17.15 2.81 -8.71
N THR A 216 15.92 2.88 -8.20
CA THR A 216 14.78 2.21 -8.84
C THR A 216 14.45 2.87 -10.17
N GLY A 217 14.16 2.08 -11.20
CA GLY A 217 14.05 2.56 -12.58
C GLY A 217 15.27 2.23 -13.43
N ASN A 218 16.37 1.77 -12.82
CA ASN A 218 17.56 1.34 -13.53
C ASN A 218 17.24 0.19 -14.51
N ASP A 219 17.61 0.39 -15.78
CA ASP A 219 17.32 -0.56 -16.87
C ASP A 219 15.84 -0.94 -17.01
N ASN A 220 14.91 -0.07 -16.62
CA ASN A 220 13.48 -0.35 -16.78
C ASN A 220 13.15 -0.70 -18.24
N THR A 221 12.73 -1.94 -18.46
CA THR A 221 12.39 -2.46 -19.79
C THR A 221 10.96 -2.08 -20.22
N GLY A 222 10.23 -1.36 -19.37
CA GLY A 222 8.80 -1.09 -19.51
C GLY A 222 7.91 -2.24 -19.02
N ARG A 223 8.51 -3.34 -18.54
CA ARG A 223 7.78 -4.42 -17.87
C ARG A 223 7.40 -3.95 -16.46
N GLY A 224 6.16 -4.20 -16.04
CA GLY A 224 5.66 -3.85 -14.71
C GLY A 224 5.03 -2.46 -14.62
N THR A 225 5.82 -1.38 -14.66
CA THR A 225 5.30 0.00 -14.60
C THR A 225 6.11 0.97 -15.47
N SER A 226 5.41 1.94 -16.06
CA SER A 226 6.03 3.07 -16.77
C SER A 226 6.51 4.19 -15.85
N GLN A 227 6.12 4.16 -14.57
CA GLN A 227 6.53 5.11 -13.55
C GLN A 227 7.17 4.34 -12.40
N PRO A 228 8.50 4.06 -12.48
CA PRO A 228 9.20 3.32 -11.46
C PRO A 228 9.06 3.95 -10.09
N ALA A 229 8.91 3.13 -9.06
CA ALA A 229 8.74 3.62 -7.71
C ALA A 229 9.54 2.80 -6.69
N GLY A 230 10.21 3.46 -5.75
CA GLY A 230 10.91 2.77 -4.68
C GLY A 230 9.98 1.80 -3.94
N PHE A 231 8.78 2.28 -3.59
CA PHE A 231 7.70 1.51 -2.98
C PHE A 231 6.39 1.73 -3.76
N LEU A 232 5.80 0.64 -4.25
CA LEU A 232 4.58 0.66 -5.06
C LEU A 232 3.49 -0.19 -4.40
N ILE A 233 2.31 0.39 -4.25
CA ILE A 233 1.06 -0.30 -3.96
C ILE A 233 0.16 -0.13 -5.18
N MET A 234 -0.32 -1.22 -5.76
CA MET A 234 -1.11 -1.18 -6.99
C MET A 234 -2.26 -2.19 -6.98
N PRO A 235 -3.35 -1.95 -7.72
CA PRO A 235 -4.39 -2.94 -7.87
C PRO A 235 -3.85 -4.15 -8.64
N GLY A 236 -4.48 -5.31 -8.47
CA GLY A 236 -4.27 -6.43 -9.37
C GLY A 236 -5.23 -6.39 -10.56
N GLY A 237 -5.22 -7.45 -11.37
CA GLY A 237 -6.16 -7.61 -12.51
C GLY A 237 -7.62 -7.91 -12.11
N ALA A 238 -7.92 -8.20 -10.85
CA ALA A 238 -9.26 -8.53 -10.39
C ALA A 238 -10.13 -7.27 -10.22
N SER A 239 -11.11 -7.08 -11.10
CA SER A 239 -11.99 -5.90 -11.10
C SER A 239 -12.77 -5.68 -9.80
N SER A 240 -13.06 -6.76 -9.05
CA SER A 240 -13.78 -6.66 -7.77
C SER A 240 -12.89 -6.25 -6.58
N TYR A 241 -11.58 -6.13 -6.78
CA TYR A 241 -10.60 -5.84 -5.72
C TYR A 241 -9.60 -4.74 -6.13
N GLN A 242 -10.06 -3.75 -6.89
CA GLN A 242 -9.24 -2.59 -7.30
C GLN A 242 -8.89 -1.66 -6.12
N ASP A 243 -9.54 -1.86 -4.99
CA ASP A 243 -9.38 -1.18 -3.71
C ASP A 243 -8.47 -1.97 -2.73
N TYR A 244 -7.69 -2.94 -3.24
CA TYR A 244 -6.75 -3.77 -2.48
C TYR A 244 -5.36 -3.81 -3.14
N PRO A 245 -4.27 -3.88 -2.35
CA PRO A 245 -4.23 -4.22 -0.92
C PRO A 245 -4.51 -3.04 0.03
N ARG A 246 -4.82 -3.37 1.29
CA ARG A 246 -5.17 -2.41 2.35
C ARG A 246 -4.36 -2.61 3.62
N GLY A 247 -4.23 -1.57 4.45
CA GLY A 247 -3.45 -1.67 5.69
C GLY A 247 -1.98 -1.98 5.42
N VAL A 248 -1.48 -1.57 4.24
CA VAL A 248 -0.06 -1.59 3.95
C VAL A 248 0.57 -0.40 4.65
N ARG A 249 1.62 -0.64 5.43
CA ARG A 249 2.33 0.43 6.15
C ARG A 249 3.80 0.41 5.77
N PHE A 250 4.28 1.55 5.28
CA PHE A 250 5.71 1.82 5.13
C PHE A 250 6.15 2.65 6.35
N VAL A 251 7.13 2.16 7.09
CA VAL A 251 7.58 2.80 8.35
C VAL A 251 9.08 3.01 8.31
N SER A 252 9.52 4.27 8.39
CA SER A 252 10.95 4.63 8.36
C SER A 252 11.69 4.10 7.13
N CYS A 253 11.00 3.97 6.00
CA CYS A 253 11.58 3.50 4.75
C CYS A 253 12.27 4.63 3.98
N THR A 254 13.23 4.27 3.13
CA THR A 254 14.02 5.20 2.32
C THR A 254 13.96 4.82 0.85
N ALA A 255 13.66 5.76 -0.04
CA ALA A 255 13.75 5.57 -1.49
C ALA A 255 14.65 6.64 -2.14
N VAL A 256 15.81 6.26 -2.66
CA VAL A 256 16.79 7.21 -3.22
C VAL A 256 17.16 6.83 -4.64
N ASP A 257 17.14 7.80 -5.54
CA ASP A 257 17.82 7.70 -6.84
C ASP A 257 19.07 8.58 -6.82
N ALA A 258 20.23 7.94 -6.75
CA ALA A 258 21.55 8.57 -6.77
C ALA A 258 22.15 8.62 -8.19
N GLN A 259 21.46 8.13 -9.21
CA GLN A 259 21.95 8.11 -10.59
C GLN A 259 22.09 9.54 -11.14
N ALA A 260 23.03 9.73 -12.08
CA ALA A 260 23.23 11.03 -12.73
C ALA A 260 21.98 11.44 -13.54
N VAL A 261 21.37 10.48 -14.24
CA VAL A 261 20.08 10.61 -14.88
C VAL A 261 19.05 9.90 -14.02
N LYS A 262 18.09 10.66 -13.49
CA LYS A 262 17.07 10.11 -12.60
C LYS A 262 16.09 9.23 -13.37
N THR A 263 15.84 8.05 -12.84
CA THR A 263 14.94 7.03 -13.39
C THR A 263 13.79 6.69 -12.43
N GLN A 264 13.96 6.90 -11.12
CA GLN A 264 12.88 6.78 -10.14
C GLN A 264 11.84 7.86 -10.38
N TYR A 265 10.59 7.49 -10.65
CA TYR A 265 9.51 8.45 -10.80
C TYR A 265 8.88 8.81 -9.45
N ASN A 266 8.61 7.82 -8.58
CA ASN A 266 8.07 8.10 -7.25
C ASN A 266 8.91 7.46 -6.15
N GLY A 267 9.02 8.11 -4.99
CA GLY A 267 9.53 7.43 -3.80
C GLY A 267 8.54 6.38 -3.30
N PHE A 268 7.32 6.84 -3.01
CA PHE A 268 6.21 6.03 -2.51
C PHE A 268 4.97 6.29 -3.37
N ARG A 269 4.37 5.24 -3.90
CA ARG A 269 3.20 5.35 -4.78
C ARG A 269 2.11 4.38 -4.36
N ASN A 270 0.90 4.90 -4.21
CA ASN A 270 -0.30 4.12 -3.97
C ASN A 270 -1.32 4.39 -5.09
N GLU A 271 -1.62 3.36 -5.89
CA GLU A 271 -2.61 3.42 -6.98
C GLU A 271 -3.98 2.91 -6.55
N ILE A 272 -4.13 2.51 -5.28
CA ILE A 272 -5.38 1.96 -4.75
C ILE A 272 -6.38 3.08 -4.55
N SER A 273 -7.53 3.01 -5.22
CA SER A 273 -8.68 3.88 -4.96
C SER A 273 -9.15 3.73 -3.52
N TYR A 274 -9.73 4.78 -2.94
CA TYR A 274 -10.32 4.66 -1.61
C TYR A 274 -11.49 3.67 -1.65
N GLY A 275 -11.37 2.57 -0.90
CA GLY A 275 -12.47 1.60 -0.70
C GLY A 275 -12.83 1.39 0.77
N GLY A 276 -12.22 2.14 1.69
CA GLY A 276 -12.40 2.02 3.14
C GLY A 276 -11.13 1.65 3.88
N VAL A 277 -11.30 1.13 5.10
CA VAL A 277 -10.22 0.89 6.07
C VAL A 277 -9.73 -0.57 6.10
N PRO A 278 -8.52 -0.85 6.63
CA PRO A 278 -7.49 0.13 7.01
C PRO A 278 -6.86 0.82 5.79
N LEU A 279 -6.43 2.08 5.96
CA LEU A 279 -5.74 2.84 4.91
C LEU A 279 -4.35 2.27 4.63
N ASN A 280 -3.81 2.59 3.45
CA ASN A 280 -2.40 2.42 3.17
C ASN A 280 -1.66 3.67 3.65
N GLU A 281 -0.53 3.48 4.33
CA GLU A 281 0.13 4.53 5.08
C GLU A 281 1.63 4.57 4.83
N MET A 282 2.17 5.78 4.94
CA MET A 282 3.59 6.06 4.95
C MET A 282 3.90 6.86 6.21
N VAL A 283 4.79 6.34 7.06
CA VAL A 283 5.11 6.90 8.38
C VAL A 283 6.62 7.10 8.46
N ASP A 284 7.05 8.34 8.69
CA ASP A 284 8.47 8.73 8.84
C ASP A 284 9.38 8.26 7.69
N CYS A 285 8.83 8.13 6.49
CA CYS A 285 9.59 7.75 5.32
C CYS A 285 10.24 8.96 4.63
N ARG A 286 11.34 8.71 3.91
CA ARG A 286 12.03 9.72 3.11
C ARG A 286 12.27 9.25 1.69
N SER A 287 12.29 10.17 0.74
CA SER A 287 12.77 9.87 -0.61
C SER A 287 13.39 11.08 -1.28
N GLU A 288 14.32 10.82 -2.20
CA GLU A 288 15.06 11.83 -2.94
C GLU A 288 15.49 11.32 -4.32
N GLY A 289 15.74 12.24 -5.25
CA GLY A 289 16.10 11.91 -6.62
C GLY A 289 14.90 11.40 -7.41
N PHE A 290 14.35 12.24 -8.29
CA PHE A 290 13.21 11.87 -9.12
C PHE A 290 13.42 12.27 -10.58
N ALA A 291 12.95 11.43 -11.48
CA ALA A 291 12.73 11.78 -12.87
C ALA A 291 11.76 12.97 -12.98
N ALA A 292 11.75 13.65 -14.13
CA ALA A 292 10.91 14.82 -14.33
C ALA A 292 9.41 14.50 -14.10
N GLY A 293 8.75 15.30 -13.24
CA GLY A 293 7.36 15.10 -12.84
C GLY A 293 7.15 14.12 -11.68
N GLY A 294 8.22 13.47 -11.23
CA GLY A 294 8.21 12.56 -10.11
C GLY A 294 8.02 13.22 -8.74
N GLN A 295 7.60 12.43 -7.75
CA GLN A 295 7.19 12.93 -6.43
C GLN A 295 7.69 12.06 -5.27
N HIS A 296 7.79 12.67 -4.09
CA HIS A 296 8.08 11.96 -2.84
C HIS A 296 7.03 10.88 -2.56
N SER A 297 5.75 11.28 -2.60
CA SER A 297 4.59 10.44 -2.32
C SER A 297 3.45 10.75 -3.30
N ALA A 298 2.79 9.72 -3.83
CA ALA A 298 1.64 9.87 -4.73
C ALA A 298 0.50 8.91 -4.37
N GLY A 299 -0.74 9.43 -4.35
CA GLY A 299 -1.98 8.63 -4.24
C GLY A 299 -2.28 8.02 -2.86
N PHE A 300 -1.59 8.44 -1.80
CA PHE A 300 -1.93 8.02 -0.44
C PHE A 300 -3.18 8.76 0.05
N HIS A 301 -4.09 7.99 0.65
CA HIS A 301 -5.27 8.53 1.33
C HIS A 301 -4.89 9.03 2.70
N TYR A 302 -5.54 10.09 3.15
CA TYR A 302 -5.32 10.67 4.47
C TYR A 302 -6.65 11.12 5.07
N PRO A 303 -6.88 10.87 6.38
CA PRO A 303 -8.15 11.17 7.04
C PRO A 303 -8.25 12.66 7.37
N ALA A 304 -8.36 13.48 6.33
CA ALA A 304 -8.66 14.90 6.42
C ALA A 304 -9.63 15.32 5.31
N CYS A 305 -10.57 16.18 5.68
CA CYS A 305 -11.54 16.76 4.77
C CYS A 305 -11.81 18.22 5.18
N ARG A 306 -12.03 19.09 4.19
CA ARG A 306 -12.52 20.46 4.38
C ARG A 306 -13.61 20.77 3.36
N VAL A 307 -14.77 21.16 3.88
CA VAL A 307 -15.99 21.40 3.12
C VAL A 307 -16.45 22.84 3.32
N TYR A 308 -17.20 23.39 2.36
CA TYR A 308 -17.80 24.71 2.46
C TYR A 308 -19.12 24.82 1.67
N ASN A 309 -19.91 25.86 1.97
CA ASN A 309 -21.07 26.25 1.17
C ASN A 309 -20.74 27.40 0.22
N SER A 310 -21.07 27.25 -1.06
CA SER A 310 -20.85 28.26 -2.11
C SER A 310 -22.03 29.23 -2.27
N ALA A 311 -23.15 28.96 -1.60
CA ALA A 311 -24.36 29.78 -1.61
C ALA A 311 -24.85 30.09 -0.19
N ALA A 312 -25.53 31.23 -0.02
CA ALA A 312 -26.08 31.62 1.26
C ALA A 312 -27.17 30.64 1.75
N VAL A 313 -27.18 30.32 3.05
CA VAL A 313 -28.13 29.39 3.68
C VAL A 313 -28.99 30.12 4.70
N ALA A 314 -30.31 30.06 4.54
CA ALA A 314 -31.23 30.68 5.49
C ALA A 314 -31.38 29.82 6.76
N ILE A 315 -31.08 30.41 7.92
CA ILE A 315 -31.21 29.77 9.23
C ILE A 315 -32.49 30.28 9.91
N PRO A 316 -33.47 29.41 10.23
CA PRO A 316 -34.70 29.81 10.89
C PRO A 316 -34.48 30.38 12.29
N ASN A 317 -35.40 31.25 12.71
CA ASN A 317 -35.38 31.82 14.06
C ASN A 317 -35.62 30.73 15.13
N ASN A 318 -34.81 30.71 16.19
CA ASN A 318 -34.90 29.78 17.33
C ASN A 318 -34.80 28.29 16.96
N VAL A 319 -34.13 27.95 15.86
CA VAL A 319 -33.87 26.56 15.46
C VAL A 319 -32.38 26.37 15.22
N SER A 320 -31.82 25.28 15.76
CA SER A 320 -30.47 24.85 15.41
C SER A 320 -30.51 24.08 14.10
N THR A 321 -29.81 24.58 13.10
CA THR A 321 -29.82 24.03 11.74
C THR A 321 -28.41 23.55 11.39
N ALA A 322 -28.32 22.31 10.88
CA ALA A 322 -27.08 21.83 10.28
C ALA A 322 -26.83 22.58 8.96
N ILE A 323 -25.61 23.06 8.77
CA ILE A 323 -25.22 23.75 7.54
C ILE A 323 -24.87 22.68 6.51
N GLY A 324 -25.55 22.70 5.37
CA GLY A 324 -25.18 21.91 4.20
C GLY A 324 -24.02 22.54 3.44
N PHE A 325 -23.14 21.70 2.92
CA PHE A 325 -21.96 22.03 2.15
C PHE A 325 -22.13 21.50 0.72
N ASP A 326 -21.80 22.30 -0.28
CA ASP A 326 -21.97 21.95 -1.70
C ASP A 326 -20.62 21.83 -2.42
N SER A 327 -19.53 22.09 -1.71
CA SER A 327 -18.18 22.20 -2.25
C SER A 327 -17.14 21.68 -1.25
N GLU A 328 -15.98 21.28 -1.77
CA GLU A 328 -14.85 20.72 -1.03
C GLU A 328 -13.56 21.43 -1.43
N ASP A 329 -12.74 21.81 -0.44
CA ASP A 329 -11.35 22.23 -0.70
C ASP A 329 -10.47 20.98 -0.91
N TYR A 330 -10.73 19.94 -0.12
CA TYR A 330 -10.11 18.63 -0.24
C TYR A 330 -10.92 17.56 0.52
N ASP A 331 -10.83 16.32 0.05
CA ASP A 331 -11.31 15.12 0.74
C ASP A 331 -10.31 13.97 0.51
N GLY A 332 -9.47 13.72 1.52
CA GLY A 332 -8.38 12.76 1.42
C GLY A 332 -8.79 11.30 1.63
N ALA A 333 -10.04 11.03 2.04
CA ALA A 333 -10.50 9.68 2.38
C ALA A 333 -12.01 9.47 2.16
N ALA A 334 -12.61 10.15 1.17
CA ALA A 334 -14.05 10.12 0.86
C ALA A 334 -14.94 10.31 2.11
N MET A 335 -14.59 11.29 2.92
CA MET A 335 -15.24 11.64 4.18
C MET A 335 -16.51 12.48 3.97
N HIS A 336 -16.72 13.08 2.80
CA HIS A 336 -17.88 13.93 2.51
C HIS A 336 -18.51 13.59 1.15
N SER A 337 -19.77 14.03 0.96
CA SER A 337 -20.44 13.99 -0.33
C SER A 337 -21.25 15.26 -0.53
N THR A 338 -21.03 15.96 -1.63
CA THR A 338 -21.76 17.19 -1.99
C THR A 338 -23.23 16.95 -2.39
N SER A 339 -23.70 15.69 -2.40
CA SER A 339 -25.05 15.33 -2.86
C SER A 339 -25.86 14.47 -1.89
N VAL A 340 -25.19 13.71 -1.00
CA VAL A 340 -25.85 12.82 -0.03
C VAL A 340 -25.31 13.14 1.36
N ASN A 341 -26.19 13.46 2.31
CA ASN A 341 -25.79 13.87 3.67
C ASN A 341 -24.72 14.99 3.63
N ASN A 342 -24.93 15.97 2.76
CA ASN A 342 -23.98 17.03 2.48
C ASN A 342 -23.81 18.02 3.66
N ASP A 343 -24.45 17.77 4.79
CA ASP A 343 -24.30 18.51 6.05
C ASP A 343 -23.33 17.83 7.03
N ALA A 344 -22.71 16.70 6.65
CA ALA A 344 -21.93 15.86 7.54
C ALA A 344 -20.60 15.37 6.96
N ILE A 345 -19.57 15.33 7.81
CA ILE A 345 -18.28 14.65 7.53
C ILE A 345 -18.22 13.33 8.30
N PHE A 346 -17.90 12.23 7.61
CA PHE A 346 -17.74 10.89 8.18
C PHE A 346 -16.27 10.50 8.25
N VAL A 347 -15.76 10.27 9.45
CA VAL A 347 -14.36 9.86 9.64
C VAL A 347 -14.18 8.36 9.31
N PRO A 348 -13.04 7.94 8.73
CA PRO A 348 -12.88 6.55 8.29
C PRO A 348 -12.66 5.55 9.43
N HIS A 349 -12.16 5.98 10.59
CA HIS A 349 -11.94 5.13 11.77
C HIS A 349 -12.02 5.93 13.08
N PRO A 350 -12.23 5.26 14.23
CA PRO A 350 -12.17 5.93 15.52
C PRO A 350 -10.80 6.56 15.79
N GLY A 351 -10.76 7.66 16.55
CA GLY A 351 -9.51 8.34 16.90
C GLY A 351 -9.67 9.79 17.33
N TRP A 352 -8.53 10.46 17.54
CA TRP A 352 -8.48 11.90 17.82
C TRP A 352 -8.44 12.71 16.52
N TYR A 353 -9.38 13.64 16.38
CA TYR A 353 -9.53 14.52 15.24
C TYR A 353 -9.52 15.99 15.68
N HIS A 354 -8.80 16.83 14.95
CA HIS A 354 -8.88 18.28 15.07
C HIS A 354 -10.03 18.76 14.20
N ILE A 355 -10.85 19.64 14.76
CA ILE A 355 -12.00 20.23 14.08
C ILE A 355 -11.82 21.74 14.08
N ASP A 356 -11.87 22.35 12.90
CA ASP A 356 -11.96 23.80 12.71
C ASP A 356 -13.26 24.12 11.99
N ALA A 357 -13.96 25.18 12.40
CA ALA A 357 -15.12 25.64 11.67
C ALA A 357 -15.29 27.16 11.75
N GLU A 358 -15.87 27.73 10.70
CA GLU A 358 -16.32 29.12 10.68
C GLU A 358 -17.65 29.25 9.96
N ALA A 359 -18.42 30.28 10.30
CA ALA A 359 -19.60 30.70 9.56
C ALA A 359 -19.85 32.19 9.76
N THR A 360 -20.23 32.90 8.69
CA THR A 360 -20.58 34.32 8.78
C THR A 360 -22.08 34.53 8.65
N VAL A 361 -22.71 35.18 9.62
CA VAL A 361 -24.14 35.49 9.63
C VAL A 361 -24.35 36.96 9.27
N LEU A 362 -25.38 37.26 8.46
CA LEU A 362 -25.76 38.63 8.12
C LEU A 362 -25.99 39.51 9.36
N ALA A 363 -25.56 40.77 9.26
CA ALA A 363 -25.70 41.77 10.32
C ALA A 363 -27.15 41.93 10.80
N ASN A 364 -27.37 41.79 12.11
CA ASN A 364 -28.65 42.02 12.76
C ASN A 364 -28.44 42.21 14.28
N ALA A 365 -28.98 43.31 14.82
CA ALA A 365 -28.78 43.70 16.23
C ALA A 365 -29.54 42.84 17.25
N THR A 366 -30.51 42.02 16.82
CA THR A 366 -31.39 41.27 17.73
C THR A 366 -30.84 39.88 18.01
N GLY A 367 -30.87 39.51 19.30
CA GLY A 367 -30.60 38.15 19.77
C GLY A 367 -29.10 37.82 19.87
N SER A 368 -28.78 36.56 19.62
CA SER A 368 -27.45 35.96 19.67
C SER A 368 -27.28 34.98 18.51
N ARG A 369 -26.03 34.67 18.20
CA ARG A 369 -25.63 33.69 17.20
C ARG A 369 -24.81 32.62 17.90
N PHE A 370 -25.09 31.36 17.59
CA PHE A 370 -24.42 30.21 18.17
C PHE A 370 -23.92 29.34 17.04
N LEU A 371 -22.60 29.11 17.01
CA LEU A 371 -21.98 28.11 16.16
C LEU A 371 -21.60 26.93 17.03
N GLY A 372 -21.87 25.71 16.58
CA GLY A 372 -21.49 24.52 17.34
C GLY A 372 -21.30 23.30 16.47
N VAL A 373 -20.64 22.28 17.00
CA VAL A 373 -20.45 20.99 16.32
C VAL A 373 -21.29 19.91 16.98
N THR A 374 -21.86 19.03 16.17
CA THR A 374 -22.51 17.80 16.65
C THR A 374 -21.83 16.56 16.07
N GLN A 375 -21.88 15.45 16.80
CA GLN A 375 -21.48 14.11 16.35
C GLN A 375 -22.62 13.14 16.62
N GLY A 376 -23.13 12.45 15.61
CA GLY A 376 -24.30 11.56 15.77
C GLY A 376 -25.55 12.29 16.27
N GLY A 377 -25.69 13.58 15.97
CA GLY A 377 -26.76 14.45 16.48
C GLY A 377 -26.56 14.95 17.92
N VAL A 378 -25.50 14.52 18.62
CA VAL A 378 -25.17 14.97 19.97
C VAL A 378 -24.23 16.17 19.90
N VAL A 379 -24.59 17.25 20.60
CA VAL A 379 -23.75 18.47 20.68
C VAL A 379 -22.44 18.16 21.41
N ILE A 380 -21.33 18.66 20.88
CA ILE A 380 -20.02 18.66 21.56
C ILE A 380 -19.86 19.99 22.29
N PRO A 381 -20.10 20.08 23.62
CA PRO A 381 -20.31 21.36 24.29
C PRO A 381 -19.11 22.31 24.27
N ARG A 382 -17.91 21.75 24.19
CA ARG A 382 -16.64 22.49 24.14
C ARG A 382 -16.26 23.02 22.76
N LEU A 383 -16.97 22.61 21.71
CA LEU A 383 -16.83 23.16 20.35
C LEU A 383 -18.05 24.03 20.06
N ARG A 384 -18.08 25.20 20.69
CA ARG A 384 -19.15 26.18 20.55
C ARG A 384 -18.59 27.60 20.62
N ASP A 385 -19.12 28.47 19.78
CA ASP A 385 -18.95 29.92 19.86
C ASP A 385 -20.33 30.58 19.99
N GLN A 386 -20.42 31.64 20.80
CA GLN A 386 -21.62 32.41 21.00
C GLN A 386 -21.27 33.90 20.98
N GLN A 387 -21.96 34.65 20.12
CA GLN A 387 -21.79 36.09 20.01
C GLN A 387 -23.16 36.80 20.08
N PRO A 388 -23.24 38.00 20.67
CA PRO A 388 -24.46 38.81 20.60
C PRO A 388 -24.70 39.33 19.18
N GLY A 389 -25.95 39.64 18.85
CA GLY A 389 -26.28 40.34 17.62
C GLY A 389 -25.66 41.75 17.57
N THR A 390 -25.26 42.19 16.39
CA THR A 390 -24.85 43.56 16.07
C THR A 390 -25.29 43.93 14.65
N SER A 391 -25.72 45.17 14.46
CA SER A 391 -26.09 45.73 13.15
C SER A 391 -24.92 46.39 12.43
N ALA A 392 -23.72 46.45 13.05
CA ALA A 392 -22.60 47.18 12.50
C ALA A 392 -21.96 46.47 11.30
N ASN A 393 -21.78 45.15 11.40
CA ASN A 393 -21.15 44.31 10.38
C ASN A 393 -21.74 42.89 10.47
N ASP A 394 -21.50 42.07 9.44
CA ASP A 394 -21.76 40.63 9.49
C ASP A 394 -20.88 39.97 10.57
N HIS A 395 -21.36 38.87 11.17
CA HIS A 395 -20.66 38.22 12.29
C HIS A 395 -20.06 36.90 11.86
N THR A 396 -18.75 36.80 11.90
CA THR A 396 -18.05 35.53 11.76
C THR A 396 -17.89 34.88 13.13
N LEU A 397 -18.46 33.69 13.28
CA LEU A 397 -18.21 32.82 14.43
C LEU A 397 -17.15 31.80 14.05
N LYS A 398 -16.30 31.43 15.02
CA LYS A 398 -15.20 30.47 14.80
C LYS A 398 -15.05 29.53 15.98
N LEU A 399 -14.75 28.27 15.70
CA LEU A 399 -14.41 27.28 16.72
C LEU A 399 -13.26 26.40 16.24
N SER A 400 -12.47 25.90 17.19
CA SER A 400 -11.37 24.98 16.96
C SER A 400 -11.18 24.07 18.16
N GLY A 401 -10.87 22.78 17.93
CA GLY A 401 -10.43 21.89 19.00
C GLY A 401 -10.45 20.40 18.66
N ASP A 402 -9.82 19.61 19.53
CA ASP A 402 -9.57 18.18 19.30
C ASP A 402 -10.64 17.29 19.93
N VAL A 403 -11.24 16.37 19.19
CA VAL A 403 -12.29 15.45 19.66
C VAL A 403 -11.92 14.01 19.41
N TYR A 404 -12.16 13.17 20.42
CA TYR A 404 -12.14 11.73 20.23
C TYR A 404 -13.47 11.28 19.64
N ILE A 405 -13.43 10.70 18.44
CA ILE A 405 -14.58 10.15 17.73
C ILE A 405 -14.55 8.64 17.89
N SER A 406 -15.54 8.08 18.58
CA SER A 406 -15.68 6.62 18.78
C SER A 406 -16.66 5.98 17.79
N ASP A 407 -17.69 6.72 17.38
CA ASP A 407 -18.70 6.28 16.42
C ASP A 407 -18.50 7.01 15.09
N ILE A 408 -18.07 6.25 14.08
CA ILE A 408 -17.76 6.72 12.73
C ILE A 408 -19.02 6.93 11.88
N VAL A 409 -20.16 6.34 12.28
CA VAL A 409 -21.43 6.42 11.53
C VAL A 409 -22.19 7.71 11.87
N GLY A 410 -21.97 8.28 13.05
CA GLY A 410 -22.73 9.45 13.52
C GLY A 410 -22.58 10.72 12.67
N GLY A 411 -21.46 10.88 11.96
CA GLY A 411 -21.13 12.07 11.17
C GLY A 411 -20.92 13.33 12.04
N ILE A 412 -19.98 14.17 11.63
CA ILE A 412 -19.67 15.45 12.27
C ILE A 412 -20.36 16.55 11.49
N ARG A 413 -21.19 17.36 12.16
CA ARG A 413 -21.96 18.44 11.51
C ARG A 413 -21.65 19.79 12.14
N LEU A 414 -21.57 20.83 11.30
CA LEU A 414 -21.60 22.21 11.74
C LEU A 414 -23.05 22.65 11.91
N THR A 415 -23.38 23.18 13.08
CA THR A 415 -24.72 23.65 13.42
C THR A 415 -24.69 25.13 13.74
N LEU A 416 -25.71 25.85 13.29
CA LEU A 416 -25.91 27.26 13.62
C LEU A 416 -27.32 27.49 14.16
N LEU A 417 -27.40 28.27 15.23
CA LEU A 417 -28.66 28.79 15.77
C LEU A 417 -28.60 30.31 15.83
N GLN A 418 -29.73 30.95 15.52
CA GLN A 418 -29.92 32.38 15.68
C GLN A 418 -31.34 32.69 16.14
N ASN A 419 -31.52 33.77 16.92
CA ASN A 419 -32.82 34.19 17.47
C ASN A 419 -33.13 35.68 17.23
N SER A 420 -32.94 36.15 16.01
CA SER A 420 -33.12 37.55 15.60
C SER A 420 -34.58 38.03 15.45
N GLY A 421 -35.55 37.13 15.56
CA GLY A 421 -36.97 37.41 15.30
C GLY A 421 -37.44 37.06 13.88
N GLY A 422 -36.53 36.65 12.99
CA GLY A 422 -36.82 36.16 11.64
C GLY A 422 -35.70 35.26 11.13
N SER A 423 -35.82 34.71 9.92
CA SER A 423 -34.71 33.96 9.31
C SER A 423 -33.54 34.89 8.98
N LEU A 424 -32.31 34.41 9.19
CA LEU A 424 -31.09 35.12 8.79
C LEU A 424 -30.21 34.21 7.97
N ASN A 425 -29.55 34.78 6.96
CA ASN A 425 -28.66 34.00 6.13
C ASN A 425 -27.27 33.89 6.76
N VAL A 426 -26.73 32.69 6.66
CA VAL A 426 -25.30 32.44 6.66
C VAL A 426 -24.78 32.70 5.25
N LEU A 427 -23.67 33.43 5.13
CA LEU A 427 -23.04 33.74 3.86
C LEU A 427 -22.42 32.50 3.20
N ALA A 428 -22.00 32.63 1.95
CA ALA A 428 -21.30 31.61 1.17
C ALA A 428 -19.84 31.44 1.63
N ASN A 429 -19.64 31.12 2.91
CA ASN A 429 -18.31 30.94 3.50
C ASN A 429 -18.29 30.06 4.77
N ALA A 430 -19.40 29.44 5.14
CA ALA A 430 -19.36 28.49 6.24
C ALA A 430 -18.53 27.28 5.83
N SER A 431 -17.59 26.91 6.68
CA SER A 431 -16.69 25.80 6.43
C SER A 431 -16.48 24.95 7.66
N LEU A 432 -16.23 23.66 7.42
CA LEU A 432 -15.90 22.66 8.43
C LEU A 432 -14.69 21.88 7.94
N SER A 433 -13.64 21.83 8.75
CA SER A 433 -12.45 21.01 8.51
C SER A 433 -12.32 19.98 9.62
N VAL A 434 -12.06 18.74 9.25
CA VAL A 434 -11.84 17.62 10.16
C VAL A 434 -10.58 16.89 9.70
N ARG A 435 -9.59 16.75 10.58
CA ARG A 435 -8.33 16.03 10.29
C ARG A 435 -7.87 15.18 11.46
N GLN A 436 -7.35 13.98 11.23
CA GLN A 436 -6.78 13.16 12.29
C GLN A 436 -5.49 13.82 12.85
N VAL A 437 -5.31 13.78 14.17
CA VAL A 437 -4.16 14.42 14.86
C VAL A 437 -3.13 13.40 15.36
N LEU A 438 -3.57 12.19 15.66
CA LEU A 438 -2.72 11.11 16.15
C LEU A 438 -2.89 9.89 15.24
N PHE A 439 -1.82 9.53 14.54
CA PHE A 439 -1.68 8.22 13.92
C PHE A 439 -1.42 7.21 15.04
N ASN A 440 -2.25 6.17 15.14
CA ASN A 440 -2.06 5.08 16.11
C ASN A 440 -1.06 4.03 15.62
#